data_AF-A0A3P7PUN3-F1
#
_entry.id   AF-A0A3P7PUN3-F1
#
_cell.length_a   1.000
_cell.length_b   1.000
_cell.length_c   1.000
_cell.angle_alpha   90.00
_cell.angle_beta   90.00
_cell.angle_gamma   90.00
#
_symmetry.space_group_name_H-M   'P 1'
#
loop_
_entity.id
_entity.type
_entity.pdbx_description
1 polymer ?
#
loop_
_entity_poly.entity_id
_entity_poly.type
_entity_poly.pdbx_seq_one_letter_code
_entity_poly.pdbx_strand_id
1 'polypeptide(L)'
;MKMNVHFQRDLEKLEERISIKNTRHHQLRNELFDLKDQLEANGEFLRSHSASNEILLTSLFVLLIIKNLGRRLSNRHESQKSMRLSISQLGVIGSGSNIAMSSCGGNDNEGFCDFRGGSMVGKSIEWPHSGYLYKKSNKKIHKQWQKRRCRIQDGHFLLSHSDESLPPAKLNLLVSDCKPSADDAKAFDLYCRDRTYHLQADTEAEAKKWMVALRQEISRLKTKMLTDDSIEDIERITATGTDCLERKLCVKAVRNLSGNKECADCSSSEDVQWLSNTGALVCIACSGVHRELGVHISRIQSLDLDVISPTEFLIPLSSGNSLINRIYEWNEHLCLLNKPVPGCTRFDRQKFIQMKYRNRCFIQRIESANALFAEAARHLDFEKAYRALLSPEITSLPFLAHEAFHEMIRQGSSLALPIAQLVVQFRFLFHIFFFFFESNLLNFIKYGILFIFVIDFLTK
;
A
#
# COMPACT_ATOMS: atom_id res chain seq x y z
N MET A 1 -34.22 -23.31 2.78
CA MET A 1 -34.03 -23.39 4.25
C MET A 1 -34.46 -22.06 4.84
N LYS A 2 -35.50 -22.00 5.68
CA LYS A 2 -35.76 -20.78 6.46
C LYS A 2 -34.58 -20.61 7.41
N MET A 3 -33.82 -19.53 7.24
CA MET A 3 -32.67 -19.23 8.09
C MET A 3 -33.13 -19.20 9.55
N ASN A 4 -32.42 -19.87 10.44
CA ASN A 4 -32.78 -19.92 11.86
C ASN A 4 -32.81 -18.48 12.41
N VAL A 5 -33.92 -18.08 13.04
CA VAL A 5 -34.13 -16.73 13.60
C VAL A 5 -32.99 -16.33 14.55
N HIS A 6 -32.38 -17.29 15.26
CA HIS A 6 -31.22 -17.04 16.10
C HIS A 6 -29.99 -16.63 15.28
N PHE A 7 -29.73 -17.33 14.17
CA PHE A 7 -28.61 -17.03 13.27
C PHE A 7 -28.77 -15.67 12.58
N GLN A 8 -30.01 -15.30 12.19
CA GLN A 8 -30.29 -14.00 11.61
C GLN A 8 -29.98 -12.85 12.57
N ARG A 9 -30.41 -12.95 13.85
CA ARG A 9 -30.04 -11.96 14.88
C ARG A 9 -28.54 -11.89 15.15
N ASP A 10 -27.85 -13.03 15.13
CA ASP A 10 -26.40 -13.05 15.33
C ASP A 10 -25.66 -12.40 14.16
N LEU A 11 -26.16 -12.58 12.93
CA LEU A 11 -25.64 -11.92 11.74
C LEU A 11 -25.87 -10.41 11.79
N GLU A 12 -27.08 -9.95 12.14
CA GLU A 12 -27.39 -8.52 12.32
C GLU A 12 -26.49 -7.88 13.39
N LYS A 13 -26.33 -8.52 14.55
CA LYS A 13 -25.40 -8.07 15.61
C LYS A 13 -23.96 -8.02 15.12
N LEU A 14 -23.54 -8.97 14.28
CA LEU A 14 -22.20 -9.00 13.71
C LEU A 14 -22.01 -7.85 12.71
N GLU A 15 -22.98 -7.60 11.84
CA GLU A 15 -22.99 -6.49 10.90
C GLU A 15 -22.96 -5.14 11.63
N GLU A 16 -23.74 -4.98 12.70
CA GLU A 16 -23.73 -3.79 13.55
C GLU A 16 -22.35 -3.58 14.19
N ARG A 17 -21.76 -4.62 14.80
CA ARG A 17 -20.40 -4.53 15.39
C ARG A 17 -19.34 -4.20 14.33
N ILE A 18 -19.46 -4.75 13.13
CA ILE A 18 -18.57 -4.45 12.01
C ILE A 18 -18.75 -2.99 11.57
N SER A 19 -19.99 -2.51 11.49
CA SER A 19 -20.31 -1.12 11.17
C SER A 19 -19.71 -0.15 12.18
N ILE A 20 -19.96 -0.35 13.48
CA ILE A 20 -19.40 0.46 14.58
C ILE A 20 -17.86 0.46 14.54
N LYS A 21 -17.26 -0.72 14.38
CA LYS A 21 -15.78 -0.87 14.31
C LYS A 21 -15.22 -0.11 13.10
N ASN A 22 -15.88 -0.20 11.94
CA ASN A 22 -15.49 0.54 10.76
C ASN A 22 -15.59 2.05 11.03
N THR A 23 -16.71 2.55 11.56
CA THR A 23 -16.89 3.98 11.87
C THR A 23 -15.81 4.52 12.80
N ARG A 24 -15.51 3.83 13.91
CA ARG A 24 -14.43 4.21 14.84
C ARG A 24 -13.06 4.23 14.16
N HIS A 25 -12.79 3.27 13.28
CA HIS A 25 -11.52 3.21 12.55
C HIS A 25 -11.38 4.36 11.52
N HIS A 26 -12.47 4.75 10.86
CA HIS A 26 -12.49 5.92 9.98
C HIS A 26 -12.26 7.23 10.76
N GLN A 27 -12.82 7.36 11.97
CA GLN A 27 -12.57 8.51 12.85
C GLN A 27 -11.08 8.63 13.23
N LEU A 28 -10.46 7.54 13.72
CA LEU A 28 -9.02 7.52 14.06
C LEU A 28 -8.13 7.86 12.86
N ARG A 29 -8.51 7.39 11.65
CA ARG A 29 -7.77 7.70 10.41
C ARG A 29 -7.86 9.19 10.07
N ASN A 30 -9.05 9.79 10.19
CA ASN A 30 -9.23 11.22 9.98
C ASN A 30 -8.42 12.04 10.99
N GLU A 31 -8.41 11.65 12.27
CA GLU A 31 -7.61 12.32 13.31
C GLU A 31 -6.11 12.29 13.00
N LEU A 32 -5.58 11.14 12.55
CA LEU A 32 -4.17 11.02 12.15
C LEU A 32 -3.83 11.92 10.95
N PHE A 33 -4.75 12.06 10.00
CA PHE A 33 -4.53 12.95 8.86
C PHE A 33 -4.66 14.42 9.28
N ASP A 34 -5.61 14.79 10.13
CA ASP A 34 -5.71 16.18 10.62
C ASP A 34 -4.46 16.57 11.42
N LEU A 35 -3.91 15.65 12.21
CA LEU A 35 -2.61 15.82 12.87
C LEU A 35 -1.48 16.04 11.86
N LYS A 36 -1.46 15.27 10.76
CA LYS A 36 -0.51 15.47 9.66
C LYS A 36 -0.66 16.88 9.05
N ASP A 37 -1.87 17.29 8.69
CA ASP A 37 -2.10 18.61 8.08
C ASP A 37 -1.73 19.76 9.03
N GLN A 38 -2.05 19.63 10.33
CA GLN A 38 -1.65 20.61 11.35
C GLN A 38 -0.14 20.72 11.50
N LEU A 39 0.55 19.59 11.48
CA LEU A 39 2.00 19.57 11.58
C LEU A 39 2.68 20.05 10.29
N GLU A 40 2.11 19.81 9.11
CA GLU A 40 2.61 20.37 7.84
C GLU A 40 2.44 21.89 7.81
N ALA A 41 1.28 22.41 8.22
CA ALA A 41 1.04 23.85 8.35
C ALA A 41 1.95 24.50 9.42
N ASN A 42 2.16 23.83 10.56
CA ASN A 42 3.12 24.29 11.57
C ASN A 42 4.56 24.18 11.07
N GLY A 43 4.89 23.19 10.25
CA GLY A 43 6.19 23.05 9.60
C GLY A 43 6.48 24.20 8.64
N GLU A 44 5.48 24.66 7.87
CA GLU A 44 5.57 25.87 7.04
C GLU A 44 5.69 27.15 7.91
N PHE A 45 4.94 27.24 9.01
CA PHE A 45 5.07 28.33 9.98
C PHE A 45 6.47 28.37 10.63
N LEU A 46 7.02 27.21 11.02
CA LEU A 46 8.37 27.05 11.56
C LEU A 46 9.47 27.25 10.52
N ARG A 47 9.18 27.09 9.22
CA ARG A 47 10.11 27.46 8.13
C ARG A 47 10.10 28.97 7.85
N SER A 48 8.97 29.65 8.07
CA SER A 48 8.84 31.09 7.85
C SER A 48 9.38 31.94 9.01
N HIS A 49 9.38 31.41 10.24
CA HIS A 49 10.01 32.05 11.40
C HIS A 49 11.28 31.28 11.74
N SER A 50 12.39 31.97 11.98
CA SER A 50 13.73 31.40 12.24
C SER A 50 13.84 30.64 13.57
N ALA A 51 13.01 29.61 13.76
CA ALA A 51 13.12 28.67 14.85
C ALA A 51 14.38 27.81 14.62
N SER A 52 15.09 27.52 15.71
CA SER A 52 16.28 26.67 15.72
C SER A 52 16.02 25.35 14.98
N ASN A 53 16.96 24.96 14.10
CA ASN A 53 16.89 23.75 13.24
C ASN A 53 16.41 22.48 13.97
N GLU A 54 16.65 22.35 15.28
CA GLU A 54 16.20 21.22 16.11
C GLU A 54 14.67 21.09 16.23
N ILE A 55 13.93 22.20 16.35
CA ILE A 55 12.45 22.20 16.44
C ILE A 55 11.83 21.80 15.09
N LEU A 56 12.47 22.22 13.99
CA LEU A 56 12.05 21.91 12.63
C LEU A 56 12.28 20.43 12.31
N LEU A 57 13.44 19.88 12.72
CA LEU A 57 13.77 18.46 12.61
C LEU A 57 12.83 17.57 13.43
N THR A 58 12.55 17.94 14.68
CA THR A 58 11.59 17.19 15.53
C THR A 58 10.17 17.23 14.99
N SER A 59 9.70 18.36 14.45
CA SER A 59 8.39 18.45 13.81
C SER A 59 8.29 17.58 12.53
N LEU A 60 9.32 17.61 11.68
CA LEU A 60 9.45 16.72 10.51
C LEU A 60 9.50 15.24 10.94
N PHE A 61 10.17 14.95 12.05
CA PHE A 61 10.29 13.61 12.60
C PHE A 61 8.93 13.07 13.10
N VAL A 62 8.15 13.87 13.83
CA VAL A 62 6.79 13.50 14.26
C VAL A 62 5.87 13.28 13.05
N LEU A 63 5.98 14.11 12.01
CA LEU A 63 5.26 13.93 10.73
C LEU A 63 5.56 12.58 10.06
N LEU A 64 6.84 12.18 10.02
CA LEU A 64 7.26 10.92 9.42
C LEU A 64 6.75 9.70 10.21
N ILE A 65 6.79 9.76 11.55
CA ILE A 65 6.20 8.70 12.38
C ILE A 65 4.70 8.58 12.08
N ILE A 66 3.96 9.69 12.09
CA ILE A 66 2.51 9.69 11.86
C ILE A 66 2.20 9.13 10.46
N LYS A 67 2.95 9.53 9.43
CA LYS A 67 2.83 9.00 8.06
C LYS A 67 3.05 7.49 8.01
N ASN A 68 4.06 6.97 8.73
CA ASN A 68 4.34 5.54 8.79
C ASN A 68 3.35 4.75 9.67
N LEU A 69 2.86 5.33 10.77
CA LEU A 69 1.85 4.72 11.63
C LEU A 69 0.52 4.60 10.87
N GLY A 70 0.13 5.65 10.13
CA GLY A 70 -1.03 5.64 9.25
C GLY A 70 -0.94 4.55 8.18
N ARG A 71 0.21 4.41 7.51
CA ARG A 71 0.47 3.30 6.56
C ARG A 71 0.38 1.92 7.22
N ARG A 72 0.94 1.75 8.42
CA ARG A 72 0.93 0.46 9.15
C ARG A 72 -0.48 0.05 9.62
N LEU A 73 -1.29 1.01 10.05
CA LEU A 73 -2.70 0.78 10.39
C LEU A 73 -3.53 0.46 9.14
N SER A 74 -3.20 1.05 7.99
CA SER A 74 -3.81 0.77 6.68
C SER A 74 -3.54 -0.68 6.22
N ASN A 75 -2.27 -1.10 6.22
CA ASN A 75 -1.85 -2.43 5.74
C ASN A 75 -2.41 -3.59 6.59
N ARG A 76 -2.64 -3.39 7.90
CA ARG A 76 -3.24 -4.43 8.77
C ARG A 76 -4.66 -4.78 8.35
N HIS A 77 -5.40 -3.85 7.76
CA HIS A 77 -6.80 -4.06 7.37
C HIS A 77 -6.95 -4.63 5.96
N GLU A 78 -6.02 -4.35 5.05
CA GLU A 78 -6.00 -4.92 3.69
C GLU A 78 -5.80 -6.44 3.73
N SER A 79 -4.91 -6.93 4.59
CA SER A 79 -4.71 -8.37 4.83
C SER A 79 -5.97 -9.07 5.37
N GLN A 80 -6.89 -8.35 6.04
CA GLN A 80 -8.13 -8.94 6.56
C GLN A 80 -9.32 -8.80 5.59
N LYS A 81 -9.35 -7.78 4.72
CA LYS A 81 -10.40 -7.61 3.70
C LYS A 81 -10.15 -8.48 2.47
N SER A 82 -8.89 -8.63 2.02
CA SER A 82 -8.54 -9.51 0.91
C SER A 82 -8.90 -10.98 1.20
N MET A 83 -8.79 -11.42 2.47
CA MET A 83 -9.25 -12.75 2.90
C MET A 83 -10.77 -12.93 2.98
N ARG A 84 -11.57 -11.85 3.01
CA ARG A 84 -13.03 -11.94 3.16
C ARG A 84 -13.79 -11.83 1.83
N LEU A 85 -13.17 -11.31 0.78
CA LEU A 85 -13.78 -11.19 -0.54
C LEU A 85 -13.86 -12.53 -1.30
N SER A 86 -13.35 -13.63 -0.73
CA SER A 86 -13.33 -14.95 -1.39
C SER A 86 -14.35 -15.97 -0.88
N ILE A 87 -15.24 -15.67 0.10
CA ILE A 87 -16.16 -16.70 0.65
C ILE A 87 -17.66 -16.41 0.43
N SER A 88 -18.09 -15.22 0.03
CA SER A 88 -19.54 -14.93 -0.07
C SER A 88 -20.12 -14.85 -1.49
N GLN A 89 -19.40 -15.20 -2.55
CA GLN A 89 -19.98 -15.18 -3.91
C GLN A 89 -19.69 -16.40 -4.80
N LEU A 90 -19.10 -17.49 -4.28
CA LEU A 90 -19.01 -18.74 -5.02
C LEU A 90 -20.30 -19.56 -4.88
N GLY A 91 -21.38 -19.04 -5.46
CA GLY A 91 -22.65 -19.72 -5.63
C GLY A 91 -22.91 -19.99 -7.10
N VAL A 92 -22.69 -21.24 -7.51
CA VAL A 92 -23.17 -21.91 -8.73
C VAL A 92 -22.44 -21.54 -10.05
N ILE A 93 -21.37 -22.30 -10.30
CA ILE A 93 -20.88 -22.60 -11.65
C ILE A 93 -21.81 -23.66 -12.23
N GLY A 94 -22.53 -23.32 -13.29
CA GLY A 94 -23.36 -24.25 -14.06
C GLY A 94 -23.49 -23.75 -15.50
N SER A 95 -22.81 -24.44 -16.39
CA SER A 95 -22.70 -24.19 -17.82
C SER A 95 -24.04 -24.17 -18.55
N GLY A 96 -24.14 -23.34 -19.59
CA GLY A 96 -24.96 -23.62 -20.76
C GLY A 96 -26.30 -22.89 -20.85
N SER A 97 -26.36 -22.01 -21.86
CA SER A 97 -27.52 -21.76 -22.74
C SER A 97 -28.78 -21.11 -22.16
N ASN A 98 -28.98 -19.87 -22.61
CA ASN A 98 -30.24 -19.16 -22.80
C ASN A 98 -31.52 -20.00 -22.64
N ILE A 99 -32.29 -19.76 -21.59
CA ILE A 99 -33.76 -19.71 -21.60
C ILE A 99 -34.20 -18.82 -20.42
N ALA A 100 -34.97 -17.80 -20.75
CA ALA A 100 -35.71 -17.00 -19.81
C ALA A 100 -36.82 -17.84 -19.17
N MET A 101 -36.87 -17.94 -17.83
CA MET A 101 -38.09 -18.21 -17.08
C MET A 101 -37.96 -17.71 -15.63
N SER A 102 -39.11 -17.29 -15.13
CA SER A 102 -39.42 -16.52 -13.94
C SER A 102 -38.98 -17.09 -12.57
N SER A 103 -38.56 -16.14 -11.73
CA SER A 103 -38.93 -15.94 -10.31
C SER A 103 -39.20 -17.16 -9.41
N CYS A 104 -38.27 -17.43 -8.49
CA CYS A 104 -38.61 -17.90 -7.14
C CYS A 104 -37.54 -17.52 -6.09
N GLY A 105 -38.00 -16.99 -4.95
CA GLY A 105 -37.31 -16.87 -3.65
C GLY A 105 -36.22 -15.79 -3.58
N GLY A 106 -36.44 -14.62 -2.97
CA GLY A 106 -36.93 -14.44 -1.60
C GLY A 106 -35.73 -14.36 -0.66
N ASN A 107 -35.11 -13.18 -0.58
CA ASN A 107 -34.25 -12.83 0.54
C ASN A 107 -34.48 -11.36 0.87
N ASP A 108 -35.05 -11.17 2.05
CA ASP A 108 -35.52 -9.91 2.61
C ASP A 108 -34.32 -9.04 2.97
N ASN A 109 -34.04 -8.04 2.13
CA ASN A 109 -33.36 -6.82 2.54
C ASN A 109 -34.29 -5.68 2.14
N GLU A 110 -34.96 -5.14 3.15
CA GLU A 110 -35.96 -4.11 2.99
C GLU A 110 -35.40 -2.88 2.25
N GLY A 111 -36.14 -2.47 1.23
CA GLY A 111 -36.38 -1.06 0.99
C GLY A 111 -35.36 -0.30 0.15
N PHE A 112 -34.98 -0.79 -1.04
CA PHE A 112 -34.74 0.12 -2.18
C PHE A 112 -34.79 -0.59 -3.54
N CYS A 113 -35.87 -1.32 -3.79
CA CYS A 113 -36.11 -1.94 -5.10
C CYS A 113 -37.58 -1.84 -5.54
N ASP A 114 -38.19 -0.67 -5.37
CA ASP A 114 -39.43 -0.31 -6.06
C ASP A 114 -39.24 0.96 -6.87
N PHE A 115 -38.65 0.80 -8.06
CA PHE A 115 -38.82 1.72 -9.18
C PHE A 115 -38.77 0.92 -10.49
N ARG A 116 -39.58 -0.15 -10.56
CA ARG A 116 -40.01 -0.77 -11.81
C ARG A 116 -41.49 -0.49 -11.99
N GLY A 117 -41.81 0.68 -12.54
CA GLY A 117 -43.19 1.10 -12.76
C GLY A 117 -43.37 2.59 -12.60
N GLY A 118 -42.74 3.37 -13.47
CA GLY A 118 -42.89 4.82 -13.44
C GLY A 118 -42.06 5.44 -14.53
N SER A 119 -42.73 5.73 -15.65
CA SER A 119 -42.18 6.55 -16.74
C SER A 119 -41.91 7.95 -16.21
N MET A 120 -40.79 8.13 -15.50
CA MET A 120 -40.13 9.40 -15.39
C MET A 120 -38.86 9.29 -16.22
N VAL A 121 -38.85 10.06 -17.31
CA VAL A 121 -37.69 10.32 -18.16
C VAL A 121 -36.59 10.89 -17.26
N GLY A 122 -35.82 9.99 -16.64
CA GLY A 122 -34.69 10.34 -15.79
C GLY A 122 -33.65 11.00 -16.67
N LYS A 123 -33.46 12.32 -16.52
CA LYS A 123 -32.33 13.02 -17.11
C LYS A 123 -31.07 12.20 -16.85
N SER A 124 -30.43 11.75 -17.91
CA SER A 124 -29.18 11.01 -17.84
C SER A 124 -28.16 11.77 -16.99
N ILE A 125 -27.35 11.05 -16.22
CA ILE A 125 -26.21 11.67 -15.52
C ILE A 125 -25.28 12.23 -16.60
N GLU A 126 -25.09 13.55 -16.60
CA GLU A 126 -24.14 14.21 -17.49
C GLU A 126 -22.71 13.82 -17.09
N TRP A 127 -21.91 13.40 -18.08
CA TRP A 127 -20.51 12.99 -17.90
C TRP A 127 -19.57 13.98 -18.61
N PRO A 128 -18.50 14.47 -17.94
CA PRO A 128 -18.12 14.21 -16.55
C PRO A 128 -19.07 14.89 -15.55
N HIS A 129 -19.48 14.17 -14.50
CA HIS A 129 -20.36 14.72 -13.48
C HIS A 129 -19.63 15.80 -12.69
N SER A 130 -20.12 17.03 -12.74
CA SER A 130 -19.50 18.19 -12.10
C SER A 130 -20.55 19.07 -11.44
N GLY A 131 -20.15 19.75 -10.37
CA GLY A 131 -21.05 20.63 -9.62
C GLY A 131 -20.41 21.10 -8.34
N TYR A 132 -21.23 21.51 -7.38
CA TYR A 132 -20.76 21.96 -6.08
C TYR A 132 -21.27 21.04 -4.98
N LEU A 133 -20.39 20.75 -4.02
CA LEU A 133 -20.74 20.08 -2.77
C LEU A 133 -20.19 20.89 -1.61
N TYR A 134 -20.85 20.81 -0.48
CA TYR A 134 -20.33 21.30 0.77
C TYR A 134 -19.48 20.20 1.39
N LYS A 135 -18.24 20.52 1.72
CA LYS A 135 -17.37 19.64 2.51
C LYS A 135 -17.36 20.13 3.96
N LYS A 136 -17.56 19.22 4.91
CA LYS A 136 -17.41 19.52 6.34
C LYS A 136 -15.92 19.71 6.65
N SER A 137 -15.55 20.80 7.32
CA SER A 137 -14.18 20.97 7.82
C SER A 137 -13.90 19.94 8.92
N ASN A 138 -12.67 19.44 8.95
CA ASN A 138 -12.23 18.46 9.96
C ASN A 138 -11.73 19.12 11.26
N LYS A 139 -11.70 20.45 11.35
CA LYS A 139 -11.13 21.14 12.52
C LYS A 139 -11.92 20.78 13.79
N LYS A 140 -11.20 20.37 14.86
CA LYS A 140 -11.79 19.93 16.15
C LYS A 140 -12.76 20.96 16.76
N ILE A 141 -12.47 22.25 16.62
CA ILE A 141 -13.15 23.33 17.34
C ILE A 141 -14.27 23.96 16.50
N HIS A 142 -14.11 24.05 15.18
CA HIS A 142 -15.07 24.69 14.28
C HIS A 142 -15.32 23.81 13.05
N LYS A 143 -16.28 22.89 13.16
CA LYS A 143 -16.80 22.12 12.03
C LYS A 143 -17.76 22.99 11.25
N GLN A 144 -17.35 23.41 10.05
CA GLN A 144 -18.13 24.27 9.16
C GLN A 144 -18.21 23.63 7.78
N TRP A 145 -19.39 23.70 7.17
CA TRP A 145 -19.61 23.29 5.79
C TRP A 145 -19.06 24.36 4.84
N GLN A 146 -18.22 23.94 3.89
CA GLN A 146 -17.60 24.83 2.92
C GLN A 146 -17.92 24.36 1.50
N LYS A 147 -18.57 25.21 0.70
CA LYS A 147 -18.89 24.92 -0.70
C LYS A 147 -17.59 24.80 -1.51
N ARG A 148 -17.47 23.74 -2.30
CA ARG A 148 -16.34 23.45 -3.18
C ARG A 148 -16.83 22.89 -4.50
N ARG A 149 -16.18 23.30 -5.59
CA ARG A 149 -16.37 22.67 -6.89
C ARG A 149 -15.83 21.24 -6.83
N CYS A 150 -16.64 20.31 -7.31
CA CYS A 150 -16.36 18.88 -7.33
C CYS A 150 -16.56 18.35 -8.75
N ARG A 151 -15.76 17.36 -9.14
CA ARG A 151 -15.89 16.69 -10.43
C ARG A 151 -15.50 15.22 -10.33
N ILE A 152 -16.26 14.34 -10.97
CA ILE A 152 -15.89 12.94 -11.18
C ILE A 152 -15.33 12.82 -12.60
N GLN A 153 -14.06 12.45 -12.70
CA GLN A 153 -13.36 12.37 -13.98
C GLN A 153 -12.23 11.32 -13.91
N ASP A 154 -12.15 10.47 -14.93
CA ASP A 154 -11.04 9.53 -15.16
C ASP A 154 -10.66 8.67 -13.94
N GLY A 155 -11.65 8.11 -13.25
CA GLY A 155 -11.42 7.30 -12.04
C GLY A 155 -11.14 8.09 -10.77
N HIS A 156 -11.28 9.41 -10.82
CA HIS A 156 -10.95 10.30 -9.71
C HIS A 156 -12.11 11.21 -9.31
N PHE A 157 -12.20 11.50 -8.02
CA PHE A 157 -12.98 12.60 -7.49
C PHE A 157 -12.05 13.80 -7.26
N LEU A 158 -12.27 14.86 -8.03
CA LEU A 158 -11.54 16.12 -7.98
C LEU A 158 -12.30 17.08 -7.06
N LEU A 159 -11.63 17.52 -6.00
CA LEU A 159 -12.17 18.47 -5.03
C LEU A 159 -11.33 19.75 -5.05
N SER A 160 -11.88 20.85 -5.55
CA SER A 160 -11.18 22.14 -5.59
C SER A 160 -10.90 22.69 -4.19
N HIS A 161 -9.86 23.50 -4.07
CA HIS A 161 -9.60 24.33 -2.89
C HIS A 161 -10.54 25.53 -2.85
N SER A 162 -10.48 26.35 -1.79
CA SER A 162 -11.18 27.64 -1.77
C SER A 162 -10.66 28.57 -2.86
N ASP A 163 -9.35 28.51 -3.09
CA ASP A 163 -8.68 29.13 -4.22
C ASP A 163 -8.70 28.14 -5.39
N GLU A 164 -9.49 28.44 -6.43
CA GLU A 164 -9.59 27.60 -7.63
C GLU A 164 -8.35 27.72 -8.54
N SER A 165 -7.40 28.63 -8.25
CA SER A 165 -6.10 28.67 -8.95
C SER A 165 -5.20 27.50 -8.56
N LEU A 166 -5.42 26.89 -7.40
CA LEU A 166 -4.70 25.72 -6.94
C LEU A 166 -5.25 24.44 -7.58
N PRO A 167 -4.39 23.48 -7.94
CA PRO A 167 -4.84 22.21 -8.50
C PRO A 167 -5.77 21.49 -7.49
N PRO A 168 -6.87 20.89 -7.95
CA PRO A 168 -7.81 20.23 -7.06
C PRO A 168 -7.19 18.99 -6.41
N ALA A 169 -7.62 18.68 -5.18
CA ALA A 169 -7.28 17.43 -4.54
C ALA A 169 -7.87 16.27 -5.34
N LYS A 170 -7.00 15.40 -5.87
CA LYS A 170 -7.36 14.27 -6.73
C LYS A 170 -7.43 12.98 -5.90
N LEU A 171 -8.65 12.45 -5.71
CA LEU A 171 -8.89 11.25 -4.92
C LEU A 171 -9.16 10.06 -5.84
N ASN A 172 -8.36 8.99 -5.73
CA ASN A 172 -8.58 7.77 -6.49
C ASN A 172 -9.80 6.99 -5.95
N LEU A 173 -10.74 6.67 -6.84
CA LEU A 173 -11.99 6.01 -6.49
C LEU A 173 -11.91 4.47 -6.45
N LEU A 174 -10.83 3.85 -6.91
CA LEU A 174 -10.76 2.40 -7.12
C LEU A 174 -11.15 1.56 -5.89
N VAL A 175 -10.66 1.94 -4.71
CA VAL A 175 -10.96 1.29 -3.43
C VAL A 175 -11.94 2.08 -2.57
N SER A 176 -12.59 3.09 -3.15
CA SER A 176 -13.51 3.97 -2.43
C SER A 176 -14.92 3.36 -2.33
N ASP A 177 -15.71 3.91 -1.41
CA ASP A 177 -17.14 3.63 -1.26
C ASP A 177 -17.86 4.90 -0.79
N CYS A 178 -19.16 5.02 -1.01
CA CYS A 178 -19.94 6.13 -0.47
C CYS A 178 -21.24 5.67 0.18
N LYS A 179 -21.60 6.28 1.31
CA LYS A 179 -22.80 5.94 2.08
C LYS A 179 -23.57 7.19 2.48
N PRO A 180 -24.91 7.13 2.53
CA PRO A 180 -25.71 8.24 3.04
C PRO A 180 -25.36 8.53 4.51
N SER A 181 -25.47 9.79 4.90
CA SER A 181 -25.36 10.19 6.31
C SER A 181 -26.61 9.73 7.06
N ALA A 182 -26.42 9.24 8.29
CA ALA A 182 -27.54 8.88 9.17
C ALA A 182 -28.30 10.12 9.68
N ASP A 183 -27.62 11.27 9.78
CA ASP A 183 -28.15 12.47 10.43
C ASP A 183 -28.82 13.45 9.45
N ASP A 184 -28.53 13.35 8.14
CA ASP A 184 -28.99 14.31 7.14
C ASP A 184 -29.12 13.66 5.76
N ALA A 185 -30.33 13.62 5.22
CA ALA A 185 -30.63 13.04 3.90
C ALA A 185 -29.93 13.78 2.74
N LYS A 186 -29.50 15.03 2.94
CA LYS A 186 -28.71 15.79 1.96
C LYS A 186 -27.23 15.50 2.02
N ALA A 187 -26.78 14.75 3.03
CA ALA A 187 -25.38 14.47 3.28
C ALA A 187 -25.02 13.00 3.03
N PHE A 188 -23.76 12.77 2.67
CA PHE A 188 -23.20 11.45 2.45
C PHE A 188 -21.69 11.48 2.74
N ASP A 189 -21.15 10.32 3.08
CA ASP A 189 -19.73 10.11 3.32
C ASP A 189 -19.10 9.42 2.12
N LEU A 190 -18.01 9.96 1.61
CA LEU A 190 -17.11 9.32 0.65
C LEU A 190 -15.89 8.78 1.39
N TYR A 191 -15.79 7.45 1.48
CA TYR A 191 -14.68 6.74 2.10
C TYR A 191 -13.60 6.48 1.06
N CYS A 192 -12.47 7.18 1.17
CA CYS A 192 -11.28 6.95 0.36
C CYS A 192 -10.22 6.15 1.14
N ARG A 193 -9.13 5.75 0.46
CA ARG A 193 -8.03 4.97 1.03
C ARG A 193 -7.51 5.57 2.35
N ASP A 194 -7.20 6.86 2.35
CA ASP A 194 -6.52 7.50 3.49
C ASP A 194 -7.39 8.49 4.28
N ARG A 195 -8.62 8.78 3.82
CA ARG A 195 -9.47 9.81 4.43
C ARG A 195 -10.95 9.59 4.10
N THR A 196 -11.82 9.98 5.03
CA THR A 196 -13.28 10.07 4.79
C THR A 196 -13.68 11.51 4.56
N TYR A 197 -14.49 11.76 3.53
CA TYR A 197 -15.01 13.07 3.19
C TYR A 197 -16.50 13.13 3.50
N HIS A 198 -16.87 13.98 4.44
CA HIS A 198 -18.26 14.29 4.76
C HIS A 198 -18.75 15.37 3.78
N LEU A 199 -19.69 15.01 2.91
CA LEU A 199 -20.17 15.82 1.80
C LEU A 199 -21.67 16.07 1.95
N GLN A 200 -22.14 17.24 1.52
CA GLN A 200 -23.55 17.62 1.53
C GLN A 200 -23.89 18.34 0.22
N ALA A 201 -25.04 18.02 -0.36
CA ALA A 201 -25.57 18.69 -1.54
C ALA A 201 -26.63 19.75 -1.15
N ASP A 202 -27.03 20.59 -2.10
CA ASP A 202 -28.08 21.60 -1.89
C ASP A 202 -29.44 20.91 -1.62
N THR A 203 -29.70 19.77 -2.28
CA THR A 203 -30.93 18.96 -2.12
C THR A 203 -30.65 17.47 -1.91
N GLU A 204 -31.59 16.73 -1.31
CA GLU A 204 -31.52 15.26 -1.17
C GLU A 204 -31.43 14.58 -2.54
N ALA A 205 -32.15 15.09 -3.53
CA ALA A 205 -32.12 14.58 -4.90
C ALA A 205 -30.72 14.69 -5.52
N GLU A 206 -30.01 15.81 -5.29
CA GLU A 206 -28.62 15.96 -5.74
C GLU A 206 -27.66 15.07 -4.97
N ALA A 207 -27.83 14.92 -3.66
CA ALA A 207 -27.03 13.99 -2.87
C ALA A 207 -27.12 12.57 -3.43
N LYS A 208 -28.34 12.12 -3.76
CA LYS A 208 -28.57 10.84 -4.44
C LYS A 208 -27.90 10.76 -5.81
N LYS A 209 -27.99 11.81 -6.64
CA LYS A 209 -27.30 11.86 -7.94
C LYS A 209 -25.78 11.72 -7.80
N TRP A 210 -25.17 12.44 -6.87
CA TRP A 210 -23.73 12.33 -6.58
C TRP A 210 -23.32 10.94 -6.13
N MET A 211 -24.08 10.32 -5.22
CA MET A 211 -23.81 8.96 -4.76
C MET A 211 -23.92 7.93 -5.89
N VAL A 212 -24.93 8.05 -6.76
CA VAL A 212 -25.08 7.17 -7.93
C VAL A 212 -23.90 7.34 -8.87
N ALA A 213 -23.52 8.57 -9.22
CA ALA A 213 -22.38 8.83 -10.11
C ALA A 213 -21.04 8.29 -9.52
N LEU A 214 -20.81 8.48 -8.21
CA LEU A 214 -19.65 7.92 -7.51
C LEU A 214 -19.65 6.39 -7.54
N ARG A 215 -20.76 5.75 -7.19
CA ARG A 215 -20.86 4.29 -7.19
C ARG A 215 -20.72 3.68 -8.57
N GLN A 216 -21.24 4.34 -9.61
CA GLN A 216 -21.05 3.94 -11.00
C GLN A 216 -19.57 3.98 -11.39
N GLU A 217 -18.86 5.07 -11.08
CA GLU A 217 -17.44 5.19 -11.42
C GLU A 217 -16.58 4.21 -10.62
N ILE A 218 -16.84 4.05 -9.32
CA ILE A 218 -16.19 3.04 -8.47
C ILE A 218 -16.41 1.64 -9.06
N SER A 219 -17.64 1.31 -9.45
CA SER A 219 -17.97 0.01 -10.03
C SER A 219 -17.28 -0.19 -11.39
N ARG A 220 -17.24 0.84 -12.24
CA ARG A 220 -16.53 0.81 -13.53
C ARG A 220 -15.04 0.54 -13.34
N LEU A 221 -14.40 1.19 -12.37
CA LEU A 221 -12.99 0.94 -12.04
C LEU A 221 -12.75 -0.48 -11.53
N LYS A 222 -13.64 -0.99 -10.65
CA LYS A 222 -13.57 -2.36 -10.14
C LYS A 222 -13.72 -3.38 -11.27
N THR A 223 -14.72 -3.22 -12.14
CA THR A 223 -14.88 -4.09 -13.31
C THR A 223 -13.67 -4.00 -14.21
N LYS A 224 -13.18 -2.79 -14.51
CA LYS A 224 -11.95 -2.63 -15.31
C LYS A 224 -10.78 -3.38 -14.69
N MET A 225 -10.53 -3.27 -13.38
CA MET A 225 -9.45 -4.03 -12.73
C MET A 225 -9.65 -5.56 -12.76
N LEU A 226 -10.89 -6.04 -12.85
CA LEU A 226 -11.20 -7.47 -12.94
C LEU A 226 -11.16 -8.00 -14.38
N THR A 227 -11.35 -7.14 -15.39
CA THR A 227 -11.41 -7.52 -16.81
C THR A 227 -10.14 -7.19 -17.60
N ASP A 228 -9.26 -6.33 -17.07
CA ASP A 228 -8.07 -5.84 -17.76
C ASP A 228 -6.94 -6.90 -17.73
N ASP A 229 -7.15 -7.98 -18.49
CA ASP A 229 -6.12 -8.88 -19.01
C ASP A 229 -5.73 -8.52 -20.47
N SER A 230 -6.28 -7.44 -21.05
CA SER A 230 -6.06 -7.06 -22.46
C SER A 230 -4.89 -6.08 -22.65
N ILE A 231 -3.93 -6.47 -23.50
CA ILE A 231 -2.58 -5.90 -23.63
C ILE A 231 -2.45 -4.67 -24.58
N GLU A 232 -3.51 -4.09 -25.17
CA GLU A 232 -3.32 -3.20 -26.33
C GLU A 232 -3.40 -1.66 -26.16
N ASP A 233 -3.64 -1.08 -24.98
CA ASP A 233 -3.64 0.39 -24.84
C ASP A 233 -2.33 0.93 -24.21
N ILE A 234 -1.22 0.91 -24.97
CA ILE A 234 0.03 1.60 -24.61
C ILE A 234 -0.03 3.10 -24.94
N GLU A 235 -0.82 3.53 -25.93
CA GLU A 235 -0.75 4.92 -26.45
C GLU A 235 -1.79 5.90 -25.88
N ARG A 236 -2.92 5.44 -25.34
CA ARG A 236 -4.03 6.35 -24.92
C ARG A 236 -3.98 6.85 -23.46
N ILE A 237 -3.01 6.45 -22.65
CA ILE A 237 -2.93 6.76 -21.20
C ILE A 237 -2.07 8.01 -20.90
N THR A 238 -1.77 8.85 -21.90
CA THR A 238 -0.89 10.02 -21.71
C THR A 238 -1.52 11.20 -20.96
N ALA A 239 -2.84 11.24 -20.70
CA ALA A 239 -3.47 12.39 -20.05
C ALA A 239 -3.65 12.31 -18.51
N THR A 240 -3.61 11.11 -17.89
CA THR A 240 -3.90 10.98 -16.44
C THR A 240 -3.05 9.97 -15.65
N GLY A 241 -2.05 9.31 -16.24
CA GLY A 241 -1.47 8.09 -15.65
C GLY A 241 0.04 7.82 -15.83
N THR A 242 0.91 8.82 -15.73
CA THR A 242 2.38 8.59 -15.70
C THR A 242 2.79 7.57 -14.63
N ASP A 243 2.26 7.69 -13.40
CA ASP A 243 2.50 6.74 -12.29
C ASP A 243 2.06 5.30 -12.62
N CYS A 244 0.97 5.15 -13.38
CA CYS A 244 0.49 3.83 -13.83
C CYS A 244 1.42 3.23 -14.88
N LEU A 245 1.90 4.03 -15.84
CA LEU A 245 2.82 3.58 -16.88
C LEU A 245 4.18 3.18 -16.30
N GLU A 246 4.78 4.03 -15.46
CA GLU A 246 6.07 3.76 -14.81
C GLU A 246 6.01 2.47 -13.98
N ARG A 247 4.95 2.29 -13.21
CA ARG A 247 4.70 1.05 -12.48
C ARG A 247 4.60 -0.16 -13.41
N LYS A 248 3.81 -0.07 -14.49
CA LYS A 248 3.68 -1.16 -15.47
C LYS A 248 5.04 -1.54 -16.09
N LEU A 249 5.87 -0.55 -16.41
CA LEU A 249 7.24 -0.75 -16.90
C LEU A 249 8.13 -1.43 -15.85
N CYS A 250 8.08 -0.98 -14.59
CA CYS A 250 8.82 -1.60 -13.50
C CYS A 250 8.41 -3.06 -13.27
N VAL A 251 7.10 -3.34 -13.23
CA VAL A 251 6.57 -4.71 -13.08
C VAL A 251 7.05 -5.60 -14.23
N LYS A 252 6.97 -5.12 -15.48
CA LYS A 252 7.45 -5.85 -16.66
C LYS A 252 8.96 -6.12 -16.59
N ALA A 253 9.75 -5.11 -16.18
CA ALA A 253 11.19 -5.25 -16.02
C ALA A 253 11.53 -6.30 -14.95
N VAL A 254 10.92 -6.21 -13.75
CA VAL A 254 11.11 -7.19 -12.67
C VAL A 254 10.78 -8.61 -13.16
N ARG A 255 9.67 -8.83 -13.86
CA ARG A 255 9.29 -10.15 -14.39
C ARG A 255 10.31 -10.75 -15.37
N ASN A 256 11.12 -9.92 -16.01
CA ASN A 256 12.09 -10.34 -17.03
C ASN A 256 13.52 -10.44 -16.50
N LEU A 257 13.76 -10.13 -15.22
CA LEU A 257 15.06 -10.35 -14.61
C LEU A 257 15.39 -11.84 -14.47
N SER A 258 16.68 -12.13 -14.44
CA SER A 258 17.22 -13.48 -14.30
C SER A 258 16.67 -14.19 -13.05
N GLY A 259 16.15 -15.40 -13.26
CA GLY A 259 15.57 -16.26 -12.21
C GLY A 259 14.13 -15.93 -11.83
N ASN A 260 13.54 -14.81 -12.28
CA ASN A 260 12.18 -14.41 -11.86
C ASN A 260 11.05 -15.19 -12.53
N LYS A 261 11.38 -16.18 -13.38
CA LYS A 261 10.39 -17.13 -13.94
C LYS A 261 10.05 -18.25 -12.97
N GLU A 262 10.85 -18.43 -11.92
CA GLU A 262 10.66 -19.45 -10.91
C GLU A 262 10.68 -18.82 -9.52
N CYS A 263 9.91 -19.41 -8.61
CA CYS A 263 9.87 -19.02 -7.21
C CYS A 263 11.28 -19.13 -6.59
N ALA A 264 11.72 -18.07 -5.93
CA ALA A 264 13.04 -18.03 -5.28
C ALA A 264 13.27 -19.20 -4.30
N ASP A 265 12.23 -19.75 -3.69
CA ASP A 265 12.36 -20.70 -2.58
C ASP A 265 12.11 -22.15 -2.97
N CYS A 266 11.07 -22.42 -3.75
CA CYS A 266 10.68 -23.78 -4.12
C CYS A 266 10.85 -24.11 -5.60
N SER A 267 11.38 -23.17 -6.40
CA SER A 267 11.59 -23.32 -7.84
C SER A 267 10.34 -23.62 -8.67
N SER A 268 9.14 -23.46 -8.11
CA SER A 268 7.89 -23.56 -8.87
C SER A 268 7.72 -22.38 -9.82
N SER A 269 7.27 -22.64 -11.05
CA SER A 269 6.87 -21.63 -12.04
C SER A 269 5.46 -21.07 -11.84
N GLU A 270 4.68 -21.65 -10.92
CA GLU A 270 3.28 -21.29 -10.71
C GLU A 270 3.15 -20.01 -9.86
N ASP A 271 2.32 -19.07 -10.32
CA ASP A 271 1.96 -17.83 -9.61
C ASP A 271 3.15 -17.04 -9.02
N VAL A 272 4.27 -16.99 -9.74
CA VAL A 272 5.50 -16.26 -9.34
C VAL A 272 5.33 -14.76 -9.56
N GLN A 273 4.58 -14.13 -8.66
CA GLN A 273 4.25 -12.70 -8.74
C GLN A 273 4.24 -12.00 -7.38
N TRP A 274 4.61 -12.71 -6.31
CA TRP A 274 4.60 -12.18 -4.95
C TRP A 274 5.99 -11.69 -4.59
N LEU A 275 6.17 -10.38 -4.60
CA LEU A 275 7.42 -9.70 -4.32
C LEU A 275 7.61 -9.53 -2.80
N SER A 276 8.72 -10.03 -2.29
CA SER A 276 9.24 -9.67 -0.96
C SER A 276 10.04 -8.37 -1.04
N ASN A 277 9.99 -7.56 0.01
CA ASN A 277 10.85 -6.39 0.19
C ASN A 277 12.36 -6.69 0.18
N THR A 278 12.76 -7.96 0.28
CA THR A 278 14.13 -8.42 0.03
C THR A 278 14.52 -8.41 -1.45
N GLY A 279 13.56 -8.25 -2.37
CA GLY A 279 13.75 -8.41 -3.82
C GLY A 279 13.41 -9.80 -4.35
N ALA A 280 13.13 -10.77 -3.48
CA ALA A 280 12.74 -12.12 -3.87
C ALA A 280 11.32 -12.15 -4.47
N LEU A 281 11.17 -12.77 -5.64
CA LEU A 281 9.87 -13.06 -6.24
C LEU A 281 9.49 -14.51 -5.98
N VAL A 282 8.34 -14.74 -5.34
CA VAL A 282 7.92 -16.06 -4.86
C VAL A 282 6.53 -16.43 -5.36
N CYS A 283 6.20 -17.73 -5.32
CA CYS A 283 4.85 -18.22 -5.62
C CYS A 283 3.88 -17.92 -4.47
N ILE A 284 2.58 -18.06 -4.75
CA ILE A 284 1.51 -17.81 -3.76
C ILE A 284 1.70 -18.61 -2.46
N ALA A 285 2.09 -19.89 -2.56
CA ALA A 285 2.29 -20.77 -1.42
C ALA A 285 3.47 -20.31 -0.52
N CYS A 286 4.61 -19.96 -1.11
CA CYS A 286 5.76 -19.44 -0.36
C CYS A 286 5.47 -18.04 0.21
N SER A 287 4.70 -17.22 -0.52
CA SER A 287 4.28 -15.91 -0.02
C SER A 287 3.49 -16.00 1.30
N GLY A 288 2.68 -17.06 1.48
CA GLY A 288 1.95 -17.32 2.72
C GLY A 288 2.89 -17.52 3.91
N VAL A 289 3.94 -18.30 3.72
CA VAL A 289 5.00 -18.54 4.71
C VAL A 289 5.79 -17.27 5.02
N HIS A 290 6.11 -16.47 4.00
CA HIS A 290 6.79 -15.19 4.19
C HIS A 290 6.01 -14.23 5.09
N ARG A 291 4.67 -14.20 4.97
CA ARG A 291 3.80 -13.35 5.82
C ARG A 291 3.92 -13.71 7.31
N GLU A 292 4.21 -14.97 7.63
CA GLU A 292 4.39 -15.46 9.01
C GLU A 292 5.77 -15.10 9.60
N LEU A 293 6.75 -14.74 8.77
CA LEU A 293 8.03 -14.23 9.26
C LEU A 293 7.86 -12.87 9.97
N GLY A 294 6.86 -12.09 9.52
CA GLY A 294 6.62 -10.72 9.96
C GLY A 294 7.36 -9.68 9.11
N VAL A 295 6.77 -8.49 9.01
CA VAL A 295 7.21 -7.39 8.10
C VAL A 295 8.63 -6.88 8.34
N HIS A 296 9.21 -7.16 9.51
CA HIS A 296 10.59 -6.81 9.86
C HIS A 296 11.61 -7.76 9.21
N ILE A 297 11.18 -8.94 8.75
CA ILE A 297 12.00 -9.90 8.00
C ILE A 297 11.57 -9.93 6.55
N SER A 298 10.27 -10.13 6.29
CA SER A 298 9.72 -10.13 4.93
C SER A 298 8.33 -9.51 4.88
N ARG A 299 8.17 -8.58 3.94
CA ARG A 299 6.90 -7.96 3.58
C ARG A 299 6.57 -8.34 2.14
N ILE A 300 5.40 -8.94 1.95
CA ILE A 300 4.91 -9.40 0.65
C ILE A 300 3.99 -8.35 0.02
N GLN A 301 4.18 -8.12 -1.29
CA GLN A 301 3.31 -7.36 -2.19
C GLN A 301 3.13 -8.14 -3.50
N SER A 302 1.91 -8.23 -4.01
CA SER A 302 1.66 -8.75 -5.37
C SER A 302 2.02 -7.69 -6.41
N LEU A 303 2.74 -8.11 -7.46
CA LEU A 303 3.05 -7.25 -8.60
C LEU A 303 1.78 -6.75 -9.34
N ASP A 304 0.72 -7.55 -9.33
CA ASP A 304 -0.54 -7.24 -10.02
C ASP A 304 -1.53 -6.51 -9.10
N LEU A 305 -1.69 -6.97 -7.86
CA LEU A 305 -2.76 -6.52 -6.98
C LEU A 305 -2.39 -5.33 -6.08
N ASP A 306 -1.12 -5.20 -5.67
CA ASP A 306 -0.72 -4.20 -4.67
C ASP A 306 -0.09 -2.97 -5.29
N VAL A 307 -0.43 -1.76 -4.81
CA VAL A 307 0.29 -0.54 -5.19
C VAL A 307 1.69 -0.54 -4.54
N ILE A 308 2.74 -0.69 -5.37
CA ILE A 308 4.16 -0.71 -5.01
C ILE A 308 4.72 0.64 -5.42
N SER A 309 5.39 1.33 -4.51
CA SER A 309 5.97 2.65 -4.80
C SER A 309 7.24 2.53 -5.64
N PRO A 310 7.62 3.56 -6.41
CA PRO A 310 8.84 3.55 -7.22
C PRO A 310 10.11 3.19 -6.44
N THR A 311 10.27 3.71 -5.22
CA THR A 311 11.40 3.41 -4.33
C THR A 311 11.45 1.94 -3.91
N GLU A 312 10.30 1.27 -3.78
CA GLU A 312 10.23 -0.15 -3.45
C GLU A 312 10.65 -1.06 -4.62
N PHE A 313 10.68 -0.53 -5.85
CA PHE A 313 11.20 -1.25 -7.01
C PHE A 313 12.73 -1.23 -7.12
N LEU A 314 13.46 -0.38 -6.38
CA LEU A 314 14.91 -0.25 -6.51
C LEU A 314 15.66 -1.56 -6.24
N ILE A 315 15.34 -2.27 -5.16
CA ILE A 315 15.96 -3.56 -4.82
C ILE A 315 15.60 -4.65 -5.84
N PRO A 316 14.32 -4.92 -6.17
CA PRO A 316 13.98 -5.98 -7.12
C PRO A 316 14.52 -5.70 -8.53
N LEU A 317 14.55 -4.43 -8.99
CA LEU A 317 15.13 -4.07 -10.29
C LEU A 317 16.64 -4.32 -10.38
N SER A 318 17.35 -4.24 -9.26
CA SER A 318 18.82 -4.46 -9.20
C SER A 318 19.24 -5.90 -8.88
N SER A 319 18.30 -6.82 -8.64
CA SER A 319 18.63 -8.16 -8.17
C SER A 319 18.11 -9.29 -9.06
N GLY A 320 16.80 -9.49 -9.11
CA GLY A 320 16.21 -10.73 -9.61
C GLY A 320 16.58 -11.95 -8.76
N ASN A 321 15.80 -13.03 -8.89
CA ASN A 321 15.92 -14.23 -8.08
C ASN A 321 17.25 -14.95 -8.26
N SER A 322 17.90 -14.87 -9.42
CA SER A 322 19.24 -15.44 -9.60
C SER A 322 20.24 -14.80 -8.64
N LEU A 323 20.26 -13.47 -8.50
CA LEU A 323 21.13 -12.79 -7.56
C LEU A 323 20.68 -13.05 -6.11
N ILE A 324 19.37 -12.95 -5.83
CA ILE A 324 18.84 -13.20 -4.49
C ILE A 324 19.23 -14.59 -4.00
N ASN A 325 19.09 -15.62 -4.83
CA ASN A 325 19.47 -16.98 -4.45
C ASN A 325 21.00 -17.09 -4.32
N ARG A 326 21.80 -16.49 -5.22
CA ARG A 326 23.26 -16.46 -5.06
C ARG A 326 23.71 -15.85 -3.72
N ILE A 327 23.02 -14.80 -3.25
CA ILE A 327 23.34 -14.14 -1.98
C ILE A 327 22.85 -14.97 -0.79
N TYR A 328 21.59 -15.38 -0.80
CA TYR A 328 20.95 -16.05 0.35
C TYR A 328 21.27 -17.54 0.46
N GLU A 329 21.70 -18.17 -0.62
CA GLU A 329 21.97 -19.60 -0.76
C GLU A 329 23.46 -19.87 -1.06
N TRP A 330 24.35 -18.99 -0.62
CA TRP A 330 25.81 -19.09 -0.82
C TRP A 330 26.38 -20.46 -0.42
N ASN A 331 25.93 -21.03 0.70
CA ASN A 331 26.24 -22.40 1.07
C ASN A 331 25.33 -23.37 0.31
N GLU A 332 25.70 -23.65 -0.94
CA GLU A 332 24.93 -24.49 -1.86
C GLU A 332 24.67 -25.89 -1.28
N HIS A 333 25.67 -26.52 -0.65
CA HIS A 333 25.52 -27.85 -0.07
C HIS A 333 24.45 -27.88 1.03
N LEU A 334 24.50 -26.95 1.99
CA LEU A 334 23.50 -26.88 3.06
C LEU A 334 22.11 -26.47 2.52
N CYS A 335 22.07 -25.62 1.49
CA CYS A 335 20.84 -25.24 0.82
C CYS A 335 20.18 -26.43 0.14
N LEU A 336 20.92 -27.20 -0.68
CA LEU A 336 20.41 -28.37 -1.42
C LEU A 336 19.79 -29.42 -0.50
N LEU A 337 20.31 -29.59 0.72
CA LEU A 337 19.75 -30.52 1.71
C LEU A 337 18.39 -30.07 2.30
N ASN A 338 18.05 -28.79 2.18
CA ASN A 338 16.84 -28.22 2.79
C ASN A 338 15.89 -27.58 1.78
N LYS A 339 16.31 -27.37 0.53
CA LYS A 339 15.55 -26.64 -0.48
C LYS A 339 14.27 -27.40 -0.84
N PRO A 340 13.09 -26.78 -0.67
CA PRO A 340 11.83 -27.43 -0.98
C PRO A 340 11.66 -27.59 -2.48
N VAL A 341 10.95 -28.65 -2.88
CA VAL A 341 10.54 -28.87 -4.27
C VAL A 341 9.12 -28.34 -4.52
N PRO A 342 8.72 -28.10 -5.79
CA PRO A 342 7.33 -27.83 -6.12
C PRO A 342 6.41 -28.93 -5.55
N GLY A 343 5.26 -28.55 -4.99
CA GLY A 343 4.31 -29.51 -4.41
C GLY A 343 4.67 -30.08 -3.02
N CYS A 344 5.80 -29.68 -2.39
CA CYS A 344 6.13 -30.08 -1.01
C CYS A 344 5.05 -29.62 0.01
N THR A 345 5.22 -29.97 1.28
CA THR A 345 4.27 -29.54 2.32
C THR A 345 4.48 -28.06 2.69
N ARG A 346 3.50 -27.46 3.37
CA ARG A 346 3.68 -26.13 3.97
C ARG A 346 4.78 -26.12 5.02
N PHE A 347 4.97 -27.23 5.74
CA PHE A 347 6.01 -27.38 6.76
C PHE A 347 7.42 -27.30 6.14
N ASP A 348 7.65 -27.96 5.01
CA ASP A 348 8.95 -27.93 4.31
C ASP A 348 9.31 -26.51 3.85
N ARG A 349 8.34 -25.80 3.26
CA ARG A 349 8.50 -24.37 2.91
C ARG A 349 8.82 -23.53 4.14
N GLN A 350 8.07 -23.72 5.22
CA GLN A 350 8.24 -22.97 6.45
C GLN A 350 9.64 -23.14 7.05
N LYS A 351 10.14 -24.38 7.10
CA LYS A 351 11.49 -24.69 7.58
C LYS A 351 12.54 -23.99 6.74
N PHE A 352 12.51 -24.18 5.42
CA PHE A 352 13.51 -23.60 4.52
C PHE A 352 13.49 -22.07 4.51
N ILE A 353 12.32 -21.45 4.41
CA ILE A 353 12.16 -20.00 4.36
C ILE A 353 12.63 -19.35 5.68
N GLN A 354 12.42 -19.99 6.83
CA GLN A 354 13.01 -19.55 8.11
C GLN A 354 14.53 -19.64 8.10
N MET A 355 15.09 -20.76 7.63
CA MET A 355 16.54 -20.91 7.52
C MET A 355 17.16 -19.87 6.58
N LYS A 356 16.51 -19.60 5.44
CA LYS A 356 17.00 -18.66 4.41
C LYS A 356 16.96 -17.21 4.86
N TYR A 357 15.79 -16.71 5.29
CA TYR A 357 15.60 -15.26 5.50
C TYR A 357 15.74 -14.82 6.96
N ARG A 358 15.21 -15.59 7.92
CA ARG A 358 15.25 -15.24 9.34
C ARG A 358 16.60 -15.59 9.94
N ASN A 359 17.00 -16.86 9.84
CA ASN A 359 18.22 -17.37 10.47
C ASN A 359 19.46 -17.15 9.60
N ARG A 360 19.27 -16.87 8.30
CA ARG A 360 20.35 -16.63 7.32
C ARG A 360 21.39 -17.76 7.31
N CYS A 361 20.95 -19.01 7.45
CA CYS A 361 21.81 -20.18 7.60
C CYS A 361 22.74 -20.44 6.41
N PHE A 362 22.38 -19.97 5.21
CA PHE A 362 23.11 -20.27 3.99
C PHE A 362 23.90 -19.08 3.43
N ILE A 363 23.90 -17.91 4.08
CA ILE A 363 24.68 -16.76 3.59
C ILE A 363 26.18 -16.99 3.76
N GLN A 364 26.98 -16.24 3.02
CA GLN A 364 28.42 -16.20 3.23
C GLN A 364 28.77 -15.62 4.61
N ARG A 365 29.68 -16.27 5.34
CA ARG A 365 30.33 -15.68 6.51
C ARG A 365 31.36 -14.64 6.07
N ILE A 366 31.17 -13.38 6.47
CA ILE A 366 32.03 -12.27 6.09
C ILE A 366 32.69 -11.72 7.35
N GLU A 367 34.01 -11.88 7.46
CA GLU A 367 34.80 -11.49 8.63
C GLU A 367 34.80 -9.98 8.86
N SER A 368 35.00 -9.19 7.80
CA SER A 368 34.99 -7.72 7.87
C SER A 368 33.85 -7.13 7.03
N ALA A 369 32.62 -7.25 7.54
CA ALA A 369 31.44 -6.77 6.84
C ALA A 369 31.45 -5.23 6.68
N ASN A 370 32.02 -4.50 7.64
CA ASN A 370 32.16 -3.04 7.55
C ASN A 370 33.06 -2.63 6.37
N ALA A 371 34.21 -3.28 6.20
CA ALA A 371 35.13 -2.97 5.11
C ALA A 371 34.51 -3.33 3.75
N LEU A 372 33.84 -4.49 3.66
CA LEU A 372 33.13 -4.90 2.44
C LEU A 372 32.03 -3.90 2.05
N PHE A 373 31.24 -3.42 3.03
CA PHE A 373 30.23 -2.41 2.76
C PHE A 373 30.84 -1.07 2.33
N ALA A 374 31.93 -0.64 2.98
CA ALA A 374 32.60 0.61 2.61
C ALA A 374 33.20 0.53 1.19
N GLU A 375 33.77 -0.61 0.80
CA GLU A 375 34.21 -0.88 -0.57
C GLU A 375 33.03 -0.85 -1.55
N ALA A 376 31.94 -1.52 -1.19
CA ALA A 376 30.73 -1.53 -2.00
C ALA A 376 30.16 -0.12 -2.24
N ALA A 377 30.13 0.72 -1.21
CA ALA A 377 29.67 2.10 -1.31
C ALA A 377 30.59 2.96 -2.19
N ARG A 378 31.92 2.79 -2.11
CA ARG A 378 32.89 3.51 -2.96
C ARG A 378 32.77 3.14 -4.44
N HIS A 379 32.41 1.90 -4.73
CA HIS A 379 32.34 1.39 -6.10
C HIS A 379 30.92 1.19 -6.63
N LEU A 380 29.90 1.60 -5.86
CA LEU A 380 28.48 1.41 -6.18
C LEU A 380 28.13 -0.07 -6.48
N ASP A 381 28.77 -0.99 -5.77
CA ASP A 381 28.59 -2.44 -5.94
C ASP A 381 27.40 -2.93 -5.10
N PHE A 382 26.25 -3.08 -5.76
CA PHE A 382 25.01 -3.51 -5.12
C PHE A 382 25.11 -4.90 -4.46
N GLU A 383 25.76 -5.87 -5.10
CA GLU A 383 25.85 -7.24 -4.59
C GLU A 383 26.74 -7.31 -3.33
N LYS A 384 27.90 -6.64 -3.35
CA LYS A 384 28.75 -6.56 -2.15
C LYS A 384 28.04 -5.84 -1.01
N ALA A 385 27.33 -4.74 -1.30
CA ALA A 385 26.55 -4.02 -0.29
C ALA A 385 25.48 -4.93 0.34
N TYR A 386 24.75 -5.67 -0.48
CA TYR A 386 23.72 -6.61 -0.02
C TYR A 386 24.34 -7.69 0.88
N ARG A 387 25.41 -8.36 0.42
CA ARG A 387 26.13 -9.39 1.20
C ARG A 387 26.62 -8.86 2.54
N ALA A 388 27.24 -7.67 2.54
CA ALA A 388 27.71 -7.04 3.76
C ALA A 388 26.58 -6.75 4.74
N LEU A 389 25.43 -6.24 4.26
CA LEU A 389 24.26 -5.92 5.09
C LEU A 389 23.57 -7.15 5.69
N LEU A 390 23.73 -8.33 5.09
CA LEU A 390 23.22 -9.58 5.64
C LEU A 390 24.10 -10.18 6.73
N SER A 391 25.38 -9.82 6.78
CA SER A 391 26.30 -10.33 7.80
C SER A 391 25.83 -9.96 9.22
N PRO A 392 25.95 -10.85 10.21
CA PRO A 392 25.76 -10.45 11.61
C PRO A 392 26.85 -9.47 12.09
N GLU A 393 28.02 -9.44 11.43
CA GLU A 393 29.18 -8.63 11.85
C GLU A 393 29.16 -7.17 11.37
N ILE A 394 28.20 -6.80 10.51
CA ILE A 394 28.07 -5.40 10.09
C ILE A 394 27.64 -4.56 11.30
N THR A 395 28.30 -3.42 11.50
CA THR A 395 28.03 -2.49 12.62
C THR A 395 27.42 -1.18 12.12
N SER A 396 27.35 -0.15 12.98
CA SER A 396 26.97 1.20 12.57
C SER A 396 28.10 2.00 11.89
N LEU A 397 29.36 1.52 11.97
CA LEU A 397 30.54 2.25 11.53
C LEU A 397 30.43 2.78 10.10
N PRO A 398 30.10 1.97 9.06
CA PRO A 398 30.09 2.46 7.67
C PRO A 398 29.05 3.54 7.36
N PHE A 399 28.14 3.80 8.32
CA PHE A 399 27.05 4.76 8.19
C PHE A 399 27.26 6.01 9.06
N LEU A 400 28.42 6.15 9.73
CA LEU A 400 28.76 7.39 10.42
C LEU A 400 29.03 8.51 9.41
N ALA A 401 28.98 9.76 9.88
CA ALA A 401 29.34 10.92 9.07
C ALA A 401 30.79 10.76 8.55
N HIS A 402 31.03 11.20 7.31
CA HIS A 402 32.32 11.10 6.60
C HIS A 402 32.75 9.71 6.13
N GLU A 403 31.96 8.67 6.42
CA GLU A 403 32.22 7.32 5.91
C GLU A 403 31.75 7.15 4.46
N ALA A 404 32.19 6.07 3.83
CA ALA A 404 31.95 5.78 2.41
C ALA A 404 30.46 5.85 2.02
N PHE A 405 29.54 5.48 2.91
CA PHE A 405 28.11 5.60 2.65
C PHE A 405 27.66 7.05 2.50
N HIS A 406 28.05 7.93 3.43
CA HIS A 406 27.66 9.34 3.35
C HIS A 406 28.26 10.01 2.12
N GLU A 407 29.51 9.66 1.78
CA GLU A 407 30.18 10.16 0.59
C GLU A 407 29.46 9.70 -0.70
N MET A 408 29.04 8.42 -0.75
CA MET A 408 28.23 7.87 -1.85
C MET A 408 26.92 8.65 -2.04
N ILE A 409 26.20 8.93 -0.95
CA ILE A 409 24.95 9.70 -1.01
C ILE A 409 25.22 11.15 -1.42
N ARG A 410 26.29 11.77 -0.90
CA ARG A 410 26.68 13.15 -1.23
C ARG A 410 27.02 13.33 -2.72
N GLN A 411 27.59 12.30 -3.35
CA GLN A 411 27.89 12.32 -4.78
C GLN A 411 26.62 12.30 -5.66
N GLY A 412 25.47 11.91 -5.12
CA GLY A 412 24.19 12.09 -5.79
C GLY A 412 23.93 11.13 -6.97
N SER A 413 24.70 10.05 -7.10
CA SER A 413 24.56 9.10 -8.22
C SER A 413 23.26 8.30 -8.12
N SER A 414 22.51 8.19 -9.21
CA SER A 414 21.30 7.35 -9.27
C SER A 414 21.59 5.86 -9.04
N LEU A 415 22.82 5.41 -9.34
CA LEU A 415 23.27 4.05 -9.06
C LEU A 415 23.44 3.78 -7.55
N ALA A 416 23.48 4.81 -6.71
CA ALA A 416 23.51 4.67 -5.26
C ALA A 416 22.12 4.37 -4.66
N LEU A 417 21.03 4.66 -5.39
CA LEU A 417 19.65 4.51 -4.90
C LEU A 417 19.33 3.08 -4.43
N PRO A 418 19.68 2.01 -5.17
CA PRO A 418 19.44 0.63 -4.71
C PRO A 418 20.19 0.28 -3.42
N ILE A 419 21.44 0.77 -3.27
CA ILE A 419 22.24 0.56 -2.06
C ILE A 419 21.62 1.32 -0.88
N ALA A 420 21.22 2.58 -1.10
CA ALA A 420 20.53 3.38 -0.09
C ALA A 420 19.24 2.68 0.39
N GLN A 421 18.45 2.15 -0.55
CA GLN A 421 17.24 1.40 -0.25
C GLN A 421 17.52 0.09 0.50
N LEU A 422 18.62 -0.62 0.19
CA LEU A 422 19.05 -1.78 0.97
C LEU A 422 19.34 -1.42 2.44
N VAL A 423 19.99 -0.28 2.69
CA VAL A 423 20.27 0.18 4.06
C VAL A 423 18.95 0.48 4.80
N VAL A 424 17.99 1.15 4.15
CA VAL A 424 16.64 1.35 4.69
C VAL A 424 15.98 0.02 5.05
N GLN A 425 16.07 -0.95 4.14
CA GLN A 425 15.44 -2.24 4.30
C GLN A 425 16.05 -3.08 5.43
N PHE A 426 17.37 -3.19 5.49
CA PHE A 426 18.05 -4.11 6.42
C PHE A 426 18.47 -3.50 7.75
N ARG A 427 18.68 -2.18 7.82
CA ARG A 427 19.14 -1.51 9.05
C ARG A 427 18.07 -0.68 9.70
N PHE A 428 17.35 0.13 8.93
CA PHE A 428 16.38 1.05 9.53
C PHE A 428 15.11 0.38 10.00
N LEU A 429 14.52 -0.54 9.22
CA LEU A 429 13.35 -1.29 9.67
C LEU A 429 13.65 -2.20 10.87
N PHE A 430 14.87 -2.74 10.95
CA PHE A 430 15.34 -3.51 12.09
C PHE A 430 15.49 -2.63 13.33
N HIS A 431 16.21 -1.51 13.21
CA HIS A 431 16.43 -0.61 14.35
C HIS A 431 15.16 0.08 14.82
N ILE A 432 14.25 0.57 13.95
CA ILE A 432 12.98 1.16 14.39
C ILE A 432 12.15 0.16 15.22
N PHE A 433 12.16 -1.13 14.88
CA PHE A 433 11.45 -2.15 15.66
C PHE A 433 12.15 -2.47 16.98
N PHE A 434 13.48 -2.61 16.98
CA PHE A 434 14.24 -2.83 18.20
C PHE A 434 14.19 -1.61 19.15
N PHE A 435 14.05 -0.40 18.58
CA PHE A 435 13.97 0.86 19.32
C PHE A 435 12.71 1.05 20.13
N PHE A 436 11.58 0.50 19.67
CA PHE A 436 10.37 0.50 20.48
C PHE A 436 10.54 -0.31 21.77
N PHE A 437 11.60 -1.14 21.88
CA PHE A 437 11.88 -1.99 23.02
C PHE A 437 13.04 -1.54 23.90
N GLU A 438 14.11 -0.94 23.36
CA GLU A 438 15.28 -0.55 24.18
C GLU A 438 15.75 0.91 24.04
N SER A 439 15.82 1.56 25.20
CA SER A 439 15.84 3.00 25.45
C SER A 439 17.23 3.64 25.29
N ASN A 440 17.69 3.99 24.08
CA ASN A 440 18.94 4.78 23.94
C ASN A 440 18.81 5.98 23.00
N LEU A 441 18.33 7.11 23.52
CA LEU A 441 18.08 8.36 22.78
C LEU A 441 19.23 8.84 21.86
N LEU A 442 20.49 8.56 22.18
CA LEU A 442 21.62 9.00 21.34
C LEU A 442 21.69 8.23 20.01
N ASN A 443 21.44 6.92 20.04
CA ASN A 443 21.35 6.13 18.82
C ASN A 443 20.13 6.56 17.99
N PHE A 444 19.04 6.95 18.66
CA PHE A 444 17.84 7.45 17.99
C PHE A 444 18.14 8.70 17.14
N ILE A 445 18.86 9.67 17.69
CA ILE A 445 19.24 10.88 16.95
C ILE A 445 20.15 10.53 15.77
N LYS A 446 21.16 9.68 15.97
CA LYS A 446 22.11 9.26 14.92
C LYS A 446 21.40 8.56 13.75
N TYR A 447 20.57 7.55 14.04
CA TYR A 447 19.82 6.84 12.99
C TYR A 447 18.71 7.72 12.41
N GLY A 448 18.03 8.54 13.20
CA GLY A 448 17.01 9.47 12.72
C GLY A 448 17.54 10.44 11.67
N ILE A 449 18.72 11.04 11.90
CA ILE A 449 19.38 11.94 10.95
C ILE A 449 19.76 11.19 9.66
N LEU A 450 20.39 10.01 9.77
CA LEU A 450 20.74 9.20 8.61
C LEU A 450 19.49 8.80 7.80
N PHE A 451 18.38 8.46 8.48
CA PHE A 451 17.12 8.14 7.83
C PHE A 451 16.57 9.33 7.05
N ILE A 452 16.56 10.53 7.65
CA ILE A 452 16.11 11.74 6.96
C ILE A 452 16.99 12.01 5.73
N PHE A 453 18.31 11.91 5.89
CA PHE A 453 19.26 12.14 4.80
C PHE A 453 19.06 11.15 3.64
N VAL A 454 18.85 9.87 3.97
CA VAL A 454 18.57 8.83 2.96
C VAL A 454 17.18 9.02 2.33
N ILE A 455 16.15 9.37 3.10
CA ILE A 455 14.82 9.62 2.54
C ILE A 455 14.82 10.87 1.65
N ASP A 456 15.50 11.95 2.04
CA ASP A 456 15.67 13.14 1.21
C ASP A 456 16.39 12.78 -0.09
N PHE A 457 17.47 12.00 -0.02
CA PHE A 457 18.18 11.50 -1.19
C PHE A 457 17.33 10.59 -2.09
N LEU A 458 16.52 9.69 -1.52
CA LEU A 458 15.62 8.82 -2.28
C LEU A 458 14.41 9.57 -2.88
N THR A 459 14.08 10.74 -2.33
CA THR A 459 12.96 11.57 -2.79
C THR A 459 13.37 12.53 -3.91
N LYS A 460 14.61 13.04 -3.85
CA LYS A 460 15.25 13.81 -4.91
C LYS A 460 15.64 12.91 -6.07
#